data_AF-A0A3N5J6K8-F1
#
_entry.id   AF-A0A3N5J6K8-F1
#
_cell.length_a   1.000
_cell.length_b   1.000
_cell.length_c   1.000
_cell.angle_alpha   90.00
_cell.angle_beta   90.00
_cell.angle_gamma   90.00
#
_symmetry.space_group_name_H-M   'P 1'
#
loop_
_entity.id
_entity.type
_entity.pdbx_description
1 polymer ?
#
loop_
_entity_poly.entity_id
_entity_poly.type
_entity_poly.pdbx_seq_one_letter_code
_entity_poly.pdbx_strand_id
1 'polypeptide(L)'
;MNRESFYQFYYLSQAIIYFFSALLLFSLWEKIEKSGNKRINIGHDFGLVWLAMAIGIWGFVGLIMYYRGMTNEDSISPLMIFASTLNSTFFWIALAYFDYGPLELKVIQKHWRWRIGGFLLLGLIIAGVTGLLYFVMGIKTLEAYIPDLVLSTITAAIMGSVLFKTFTHRGFTITAYLAILATLLLIYSQVVKIWPVLSPWQTEYGDEIFLLTSKLAIIAVFLALATSWTYERGHLPNPSQMMLTFIGLEKSKWNIQFTLPHQFGKEAISLTENRFEVLLKFAVAKKRSIEESGGWLDIDQFGYYPMLGRIAKDLHTNVVTLFENSRGFYRLRIPAENIDLNKEVLDRFPTYKNIIAGKWL
;
A
#
# COMPACT_ATOMS: atom_id res chain seq x y z
N MET A 1 18.10 20.51 -32.06
CA MET A 1 17.42 19.22 -32.31
C MET A 1 16.12 19.55 -33.05
N ASN A 2 15.78 18.83 -34.12
CA ASN A 2 14.48 19.06 -34.78
C ASN A 2 13.34 18.44 -33.93
N ARG A 3 12.12 18.95 -34.12
CA ARG A 3 10.94 18.58 -33.33
C ARG A 3 10.68 17.07 -33.31
N GLU A 4 10.79 16.42 -34.45
CA GLU A 4 10.66 14.95 -34.57
C GLU A 4 11.68 14.21 -33.70
N SER A 5 12.96 14.56 -33.78
CA SER A 5 14.00 13.89 -32.97
C SER A 5 13.77 14.11 -31.47
N PHE A 6 13.25 15.28 -31.07
CA PHE A 6 12.86 15.52 -29.68
C PHE A 6 11.78 14.56 -29.22
N TYR A 7 10.66 14.45 -29.96
CA TYR A 7 9.54 13.59 -29.55
C TYR A 7 9.92 12.12 -29.59
N GLN A 8 10.71 11.68 -30.57
CA GLN A 8 11.26 10.32 -30.60
C GLN A 8 12.10 10.03 -29.35
N PHE A 9 13.03 10.94 -29.01
CA PHE A 9 13.84 10.81 -27.79
C PHE A 9 12.97 10.80 -26.53
N TYR A 10 12.01 11.70 -26.43
CA TYR A 10 11.11 11.86 -25.29
C TYR A 10 10.27 10.59 -25.06
N TYR A 11 9.61 10.08 -26.09
CA TYR A 11 8.75 8.89 -25.96
C TYR A 11 9.56 7.61 -25.73
N LEU A 12 10.72 7.48 -26.37
CA LEU A 12 11.64 6.36 -26.11
C LEU A 12 12.15 6.40 -24.65
N SER A 13 12.56 7.59 -24.19
CA SER A 13 13.01 7.79 -22.81
C SER A 13 11.90 7.43 -21.82
N GLN A 14 10.67 7.87 -22.08
CA GLN A 14 9.50 7.48 -21.28
C GLN A 14 9.32 5.97 -21.23
N ALA A 15 9.31 5.30 -22.38
CA ALA A 15 9.14 3.85 -22.45
C ALA A 15 10.17 3.13 -21.58
N ILE A 16 11.45 3.43 -21.80
CA ILE A 16 12.57 2.78 -21.09
C ILE A 16 12.47 3.04 -19.59
N ILE A 17 12.41 4.31 -19.17
CA ILE A 17 12.39 4.69 -17.76
C ILE A 17 11.23 4.01 -17.02
N TYR A 18 10.03 4.06 -17.60
CA TYR A 18 8.83 3.55 -16.95
C TYR A 18 8.81 2.02 -16.91
N PHE A 19 9.22 1.32 -17.97
CA PHE A 19 9.31 -0.14 -17.92
C PHE A 19 10.36 -0.63 -16.93
N PHE A 20 11.55 -0.03 -16.90
CA PHE A 20 12.57 -0.38 -15.91
C PHE A 20 12.06 -0.14 -14.49
N SER A 21 11.40 0.99 -14.25
CA SER A 21 10.84 1.31 -12.94
C SER A 21 9.74 0.33 -12.52
N ALA A 22 8.84 -0.04 -13.44
CA ALA A 22 7.80 -1.03 -13.18
C ALA A 22 8.40 -2.41 -12.85
N LEU A 23 9.42 -2.85 -13.60
CA LEU A 23 10.13 -4.11 -13.34
C LEU A 23 10.87 -4.09 -12.00
N LEU A 24 11.49 -2.96 -11.63
CA LEU A 24 12.14 -2.80 -10.32
C LEU A 24 11.14 -2.91 -9.18
N LEU A 25 9.98 -2.26 -9.29
CA LEU A 25 8.92 -2.36 -8.28
C LEU A 25 8.37 -3.79 -8.17
N PHE A 26 8.17 -4.47 -9.31
CA PHE A 26 7.76 -5.86 -9.33
C PHE A 26 8.80 -6.79 -8.68
N SER A 27 10.08 -6.58 -8.98
CA SER A 27 11.20 -7.31 -8.37
C SER A 27 11.28 -7.09 -6.84
N LEU A 28 11.09 -5.84 -6.38
CA LEU A 28 11.02 -5.52 -4.96
C LEU A 28 9.82 -6.19 -4.29
N TRP A 29 8.65 -6.17 -4.94
CA TRP A 29 7.47 -6.90 -4.47
C TRP A 29 7.75 -8.39 -4.34
N GLU A 30 8.31 -9.03 -5.38
CA GLU A 30 8.63 -10.46 -5.35
C GLU A 30 9.60 -10.81 -4.21
N LYS A 31 10.60 -9.96 -3.96
CA LYS A 31 11.53 -10.13 -2.83
C LYS A 31 10.83 -9.97 -1.48
N ILE A 32 9.97 -8.96 -1.33
CA ILE A 32 9.16 -8.76 -0.11
C ILE A 32 8.28 -9.99 0.12
N GLU A 33 7.63 -10.49 -0.93
CA GLU A 33 6.75 -11.66 -0.92
C GLU A 33 7.50 -12.93 -0.51
N LYS A 34 8.63 -13.24 -1.17
CA LYS A 34 9.45 -14.42 -0.87
C LYS A 34 10.11 -14.37 0.52
N SER A 35 10.44 -13.18 1.00
CA SER A 35 10.96 -12.97 2.35
C SER A 35 9.88 -13.13 3.44
N GLY A 36 8.60 -12.99 3.07
CA GLY A 36 7.48 -13.45 3.87
C GLY A 36 7.44 -14.97 3.83
N ASN A 37 7.95 -15.61 4.88
CA ASN A 37 8.18 -17.04 5.00
C ASN A 37 7.15 -17.93 4.27
N LYS A 38 7.57 -18.76 3.30
CA LYS A 38 6.76 -19.67 2.47
C LYS A 38 5.80 -20.62 3.22
N ARG A 39 5.94 -20.75 4.55
CA ARG A 39 5.04 -21.56 5.41
C ARG A 39 3.82 -20.80 5.93
N ILE A 40 3.73 -19.50 5.65
CA ILE A 40 2.71 -18.62 6.18
C ILE A 40 2.12 -17.86 5.00
N ASN A 41 0.83 -18.05 4.73
CA ASN A 41 0.04 -17.17 3.86
C ASN A 41 -0.12 -15.79 4.52
N ILE A 42 0.97 -15.03 4.59
CA ILE A 42 0.92 -13.59 4.83
C ILE A 42 0.24 -13.03 3.59
N GLY A 43 -0.81 -12.23 3.78
CA GLY A 43 -1.61 -11.73 2.67
C GLY A 43 -0.72 -10.97 1.71
N HIS A 44 -0.71 -11.39 0.45
CA HIS A 44 -0.01 -10.72 -0.64
C HIS A 44 -0.34 -9.22 -0.66
N ASP A 45 0.65 -8.38 -0.39
CA ASP A 45 0.52 -6.92 -0.54
C ASP A 45 0.73 -6.57 -2.01
N PHE A 46 -0.36 -6.65 -2.77
CA PHE A 46 -0.36 -6.36 -4.19
C PHE A 46 -0.26 -4.86 -4.49
N GLY A 47 -0.19 -3.97 -3.49
CA GLY A 47 -0.12 -2.52 -3.72
C GLY A 47 1.03 -2.13 -4.65
N LEU A 48 2.21 -2.71 -4.43
CA LEU A 48 3.39 -2.51 -5.29
C LEU A 48 3.21 -3.07 -6.71
N VAL A 49 2.47 -4.19 -6.87
CA VAL A 49 2.17 -4.76 -8.19
C VAL A 49 1.26 -3.82 -8.97
N TRP A 50 0.18 -3.33 -8.36
CA TRP A 50 -0.73 -2.39 -9.01
C TRP A 50 -0.05 -1.08 -9.36
N LEU A 51 0.85 -0.62 -8.50
CA LEU A 51 1.67 0.56 -8.76
C LEU A 51 2.65 0.33 -9.92
N ALA A 52 3.29 -0.84 -9.99
CA ALA A 52 4.12 -1.23 -11.14
C ALA A 52 3.30 -1.29 -12.43
N MET A 53 2.08 -1.83 -12.39
CA MET A 53 1.16 -1.85 -13.54
C MET A 53 0.77 -0.44 -14.00
N ALA A 54 0.50 0.48 -13.07
CA ALA A 54 0.22 1.88 -13.40
C ALA A 54 1.40 2.51 -14.17
N ILE A 55 2.62 2.41 -13.65
CA ILE A 55 3.82 2.92 -14.32
C ILE A 55 4.05 2.20 -15.66
N GLY A 56 3.80 0.89 -15.72
CA GLY A 56 3.87 0.10 -16.93
C GLY A 56 2.96 0.63 -18.04
N ILE A 57 1.77 1.14 -17.72
CA ILE A 57 0.90 1.81 -18.70
C ILE A 57 1.57 3.04 -19.29
N TRP A 58 2.21 3.89 -18.47
CA TRP A 58 2.94 5.04 -19.01
C TRP A 58 4.06 4.60 -19.96
N GLY A 59 4.77 3.52 -19.63
CA GLY A 59 5.80 2.94 -20.50
C GLY A 59 5.23 2.43 -21.82
N PHE A 60 4.09 1.74 -21.75
CA PHE A 60 3.39 1.21 -22.93
C PHE A 60 2.88 2.30 -23.86
N VAL A 61 2.33 3.39 -23.30
CA VAL A 61 1.96 4.58 -24.08
C VAL A 61 3.19 5.18 -24.75
N GLY A 62 4.28 5.37 -24.02
CA GLY A 62 5.54 5.89 -24.59
C GLY A 62 6.03 5.04 -25.77
N LEU A 63 5.98 3.72 -25.64
CA LEU A 63 6.39 2.80 -26.69
C LEU A 63 5.52 2.91 -27.95
N ILE A 64 4.19 2.99 -27.79
CA ILE A 64 3.28 3.16 -28.93
C ILE A 64 3.53 4.51 -29.62
N MET A 65 3.68 5.59 -28.85
CA MET A 65 3.92 6.93 -29.40
C MET A 65 5.24 7.00 -30.16
N TYR A 66 6.29 6.36 -29.63
CA TYR A 66 7.57 6.23 -30.31
C TYR A 66 7.43 5.48 -31.65
N TYR A 67 6.80 4.31 -31.66
CA TYR A 67 6.66 3.50 -32.87
C TYR A 67 5.79 4.18 -33.94
N ARG A 68 4.78 4.94 -33.53
CA ARG A 68 3.92 5.70 -34.45
C ARG A 68 4.56 6.98 -34.98
N GLY A 69 5.72 7.39 -34.46
CA GLY A 69 6.35 8.67 -34.82
C GLY A 69 5.46 9.87 -34.52
N MET A 70 4.56 9.78 -33.53
CA MET A 70 3.59 10.84 -33.24
C MET A 70 4.30 12.11 -32.78
N THR A 71 3.86 13.25 -33.30
CA THR A 71 4.27 14.57 -32.82
C THR A 71 3.19 15.15 -31.90
N ASN A 72 3.47 16.25 -31.20
CA ASN A 72 2.49 16.87 -30.30
C ASN A 72 1.20 17.33 -30.99
N GLU A 73 1.17 17.48 -32.32
CA GLU A 73 -0.04 17.88 -33.05
C GLU A 73 -1.03 16.73 -33.24
N ASP A 74 -0.57 15.47 -33.14
CA ASP A 74 -1.39 14.26 -33.18
C ASP A 74 -1.84 13.78 -31.79
N SER A 75 -1.58 14.60 -30.76
CA SER A 75 -1.53 14.21 -29.35
C SER A 75 -2.87 13.86 -28.71
N ILE A 76 -3.99 14.08 -29.39
CA ILE A 76 -5.32 13.75 -28.89
C ILE A 76 -5.77 12.42 -29.52
N SER A 77 -5.32 11.32 -28.92
CA SER A 77 -5.77 9.98 -29.29
C SER A 77 -6.61 9.35 -28.17
N PRO A 78 -7.69 8.62 -28.51
CA PRO A 78 -8.50 7.86 -27.54
C PRO A 78 -7.66 6.91 -26.69
N LEU A 79 -6.53 6.45 -27.23
CA LEU A 79 -5.56 5.64 -26.54
C LEU A 79 -4.97 6.37 -25.32
N MET A 80 -4.65 7.66 -25.42
CA MET A 80 -4.10 8.42 -24.29
C MET A 80 -5.13 8.60 -23.18
N ILE A 81 -6.38 8.89 -23.54
CA ILE A 81 -7.51 8.99 -22.59
C ILE A 81 -7.67 7.65 -21.86
N PHE A 82 -7.82 6.57 -22.62
CA PHE A 82 -7.99 5.23 -22.07
C PHE A 82 -6.82 4.84 -21.16
N ALA A 83 -5.58 5.10 -21.60
CA ALA A 83 -4.40 4.78 -20.81
C ALA A 83 -4.30 5.62 -19.53
N SER A 84 -4.65 6.91 -19.57
CA SER A 84 -4.65 7.77 -18.38
C SER A 84 -5.68 7.32 -17.35
N THR A 85 -6.89 7.00 -17.80
CA THR A 85 -7.95 6.51 -16.92
C THR A 85 -7.64 5.13 -16.35
N LEU A 86 -7.09 4.22 -17.17
CA LEU A 86 -6.65 2.90 -16.72
C LEU A 86 -5.49 3.00 -15.70
N ASN A 87 -4.56 3.93 -15.92
CA ASN A 87 -3.48 4.22 -14.98
C ASN A 87 -4.02 4.72 -13.63
N SER A 88 -4.93 5.69 -13.64
CA SER A 88 -5.59 6.17 -12.41
C SER A 88 -6.31 5.03 -11.69
N THR A 89 -6.98 4.14 -12.44
CA THR A 89 -7.65 2.96 -11.87
C THR A 89 -6.67 2.04 -11.14
N PHE A 90 -5.49 1.77 -11.71
CA PHE A 90 -4.47 0.98 -11.03
C PHE A 90 -3.92 1.67 -9.78
N PHE A 91 -3.79 3.00 -9.76
CA PHE A 91 -3.45 3.72 -8.54
C PHE A 91 -4.53 3.61 -7.46
N TRP A 92 -5.81 3.69 -7.82
CA TRP A 92 -6.91 3.46 -6.86
C TRP A 92 -6.89 2.05 -6.28
N ILE A 93 -6.62 1.04 -7.11
CA ILE A 93 -6.47 -0.33 -6.63
C ILE A 93 -5.23 -0.42 -5.72
N ALA A 94 -4.09 0.19 -6.07
CA ALA A 94 -2.90 0.22 -5.23
C ALA A 94 -3.17 0.86 -3.85
N LEU A 95 -3.89 1.99 -3.82
CA LEU A 95 -4.28 2.69 -2.60
C LEU A 95 -5.10 1.81 -1.65
N ALA A 96 -5.90 0.89 -2.19
CA ALA A 96 -6.66 -0.05 -1.39
C ALA A 96 -5.78 -0.98 -0.55
N TYR A 97 -4.55 -1.25 -0.98
CA TYR A 97 -3.60 -2.14 -0.30
C TYR A 97 -2.68 -1.41 0.68
N PHE A 98 -2.49 -0.09 0.54
CA PHE A 98 -1.63 0.66 1.45
C PHE A 98 -2.22 0.80 2.85
N ASP A 99 -1.37 0.68 3.88
CA ASP A 99 -1.78 0.73 5.29
C ASP A 99 -2.54 2.01 5.64
N TYR A 100 -2.04 3.14 5.13
CA TYR A 100 -2.59 4.49 5.31
C TYR A 100 -3.58 4.91 4.21
N GLY A 101 -3.95 3.99 3.32
CA GLY A 101 -4.95 4.22 2.28
C GLY A 101 -6.36 4.51 2.86
N PRO A 102 -7.24 5.16 2.08
CA PRO A 102 -8.63 5.41 2.49
C PRO A 102 -9.34 4.12 2.95
N LEU A 103 -10.03 4.19 4.09
CA LEU A 103 -10.69 3.02 4.69
C LEU A 103 -11.78 2.45 3.77
N GLU A 104 -12.45 3.32 3.03
CA GLU A 104 -13.49 3.00 2.05
C GLU A 104 -12.96 2.07 0.94
N LEU A 105 -11.68 2.21 0.58
CA LEU A 105 -11.04 1.37 -0.43
C LEU A 105 -10.59 0.03 0.13
N LYS A 106 -10.34 -0.10 1.44
CA LYS A 106 -9.89 -1.39 2.03
C LYS A 106 -10.89 -2.52 1.82
N VAL A 107 -12.17 -2.18 1.62
CA VAL A 107 -13.22 -3.15 1.32
C VAL A 107 -12.97 -3.87 -0.03
N ILE A 108 -12.15 -3.31 -0.93
CA ILE A 108 -11.67 -3.97 -2.17
C ILE A 108 -10.90 -5.26 -1.87
N GLN A 109 -10.12 -5.29 -0.79
CA GLN A 109 -9.31 -6.45 -0.42
C GLN A 109 -10.17 -7.70 -0.13
N LYS A 110 -11.39 -7.52 0.40
CA LYS A 110 -12.29 -8.60 0.80
C LYS A 110 -12.91 -9.35 -0.38
N HIS A 111 -13.30 -8.62 -1.44
CA HIS A 111 -13.92 -9.20 -2.64
C HIS A 111 -13.16 -8.78 -3.90
N TRP A 112 -11.85 -9.07 -3.92
CA TRP A 112 -10.91 -8.52 -4.92
C TRP A 112 -11.34 -8.74 -6.37
N ARG A 113 -11.84 -9.94 -6.76
CA ARG A 113 -12.24 -10.24 -8.14
C ARG A 113 -13.35 -9.33 -8.65
N TRP A 114 -14.43 -9.18 -7.87
CA TRP A 114 -15.59 -8.38 -8.25
C TRP A 114 -15.30 -6.88 -8.16
N ARG A 115 -14.50 -6.46 -7.19
CA ARG A 115 -14.24 -5.04 -6.93
C ARG A 115 -13.16 -4.46 -7.83
N ILE A 116 -12.12 -5.23 -8.17
CA ILE A 116 -11.19 -4.85 -9.24
C ILE A 116 -11.95 -4.76 -10.57
N GLY A 117 -12.83 -5.72 -10.86
CA GLY A 117 -13.74 -5.63 -12.02
C GLY A 117 -14.60 -4.36 -12.02
N GLY A 118 -15.15 -3.97 -10.86
CA GLY A 118 -15.91 -2.73 -10.70
C GLY A 118 -15.09 -1.46 -10.94
N PHE A 119 -13.86 -1.38 -10.42
CA PHE A 119 -12.97 -0.24 -10.67
C PHE A 119 -12.53 -0.15 -12.13
N LEU A 120 -12.23 -1.28 -12.77
CA LEU A 120 -11.94 -1.33 -14.21
C LEU A 120 -13.16 -0.91 -15.05
N LEU A 121 -14.36 -1.33 -14.67
CA LEU A 121 -15.60 -0.91 -15.32
C LEU A 121 -15.84 0.60 -15.15
N LEU A 122 -15.62 1.15 -13.95
CA LEU A 122 -15.72 2.59 -13.71
C LEU A 122 -14.72 3.36 -14.57
N GLY A 123 -13.46 2.88 -14.65
CA GLY A 123 -12.47 3.46 -15.55
C GLY A 123 -12.89 3.40 -17.02
N LEU A 124 -13.46 2.28 -17.46
CA LEU A 124 -14.02 2.14 -18.82
C LEU A 124 -15.18 3.12 -19.07
N ILE A 125 -16.07 3.33 -18.09
CA ILE A 125 -17.17 4.30 -18.20
C ILE A 125 -16.62 5.71 -18.35
N ILE A 126 -15.65 6.11 -17.53
CA ILE A 126 -15.03 7.45 -17.60
C ILE A 126 -14.34 7.64 -18.96
N ALA A 127 -13.55 6.66 -19.40
CA ALA A 127 -12.93 6.69 -20.72
C ALA A 127 -13.98 6.76 -21.85
N GLY A 128 -15.10 6.06 -21.69
CA GLY A 128 -16.24 6.07 -22.60
C GLY A 128 -16.95 7.44 -22.67
N VAL A 129 -17.17 8.10 -21.53
CA VAL A 129 -17.72 9.47 -21.47
C VAL A 129 -16.79 10.44 -22.19
N THR A 130 -15.49 10.40 -21.88
CA THR A 130 -14.49 11.25 -22.53
C THR A 130 -14.42 10.99 -24.04
N GLY A 131 -14.48 9.71 -24.46
CA GLY A 131 -14.55 9.33 -25.86
C GLY A 131 -15.83 9.81 -26.55
N LEU A 132 -16.97 9.77 -25.87
CA LEU A 132 -18.25 10.27 -26.39
C LEU A 132 -18.24 11.78 -26.57
N LEU A 133 -17.71 12.54 -25.60
CA LEU A 133 -17.51 13.99 -25.72
C LEU A 133 -16.64 14.34 -26.93
N TYR A 134 -15.57 13.56 -27.16
CA TYR A 134 -14.65 13.78 -28.27
C TYR A 134 -15.26 13.43 -29.64
N PHE A 135 -15.81 12.22 -29.78
CA PHE A 135 -16.26 11.69 -31.08
C PHE A 135 -17.68 12.08 -31.47
N VAL A 136 -18.60 12.09 -30.51
CA VAL A 136 -20.03 12.29 -30.79
C VAL A 136 -20.39 13.76 -30.72
N MET A 137 -19.87 14.48 -29.71
CA MET A 137 -20.16 15.91 -29.53
C MET A 137 -19.18 16.81 -30.29
N GLY A 138 -18.15 16.23 -30.93
CA GLY A 138 -17.18 16.98 -31.73
C GLY A 138 -16.35 17.98 -30.94
N ILE A 139 -16.26 17.82 -29.61
CA ILE A 139 -15.45 18.66 -28.74
C ILE A 139 -13.99 18.27 -28.97
N LYS A 140 -13.36 18.90 -29.97
CA LYS A 140 -11.95 18.69 -30.35
C LYS A 140 -10.97 19.50 -29.51
N THR A 141 -11.46 20.18 -28.47
CA THR A 141 -10.65 21.03 -27.59
C THR A 141 -10.03 20.21 -26.45
N LEU A 142 -8.93 20.74 -25.88
CA LEU A 142 -8.28 20.24 -24.67
C LEU A 142 -9.25 20.09 -23.48
N GLU A 143 -10.40 20.77 -23.53
CA GLU A 143 -11.48 20.73 -22.53
C GLU A 143 -12.11 19.34 -22.40
N ALA A 144 -12.08 18.51 -23.45
CA ALA A 144 -12.54 17.12 -23.38
C ALA A 144 -11.76 16.31 -22.33
N TYR A 145 -10.54 16.72 -21.97
CA TYR A 145 -9.69 16.04 -20.98
C TYR A 145 -9.93 16.46 -19.53
N ILE A 146 -10.79 17.45 -19.28
CA ILE A 146 -11.07 17.94 -17.92
C ILE A 146 -11.52 16.81 -16.98
N PRO A 147 -12.42 15.88 -17.38
CA PRO A 147 -12.82 14.77 -16.49
C PRO A 147 -11.64 13.87 -16.08
N ASP A 148 -10.75 13.55 -17.03
CA ASP A 148 -9.57 12.71 -16.76
C ASP A 148 -8.55 13.46 -15.89
N LEU A 149 -8.34 14.76 -16.13
CA LEU A 149 -7.49 15.61 -15.28
C LEU A 149 -8.02 15.68 -13.84
N VAL A 150 -9.33 15.84 -13.67
CA VAL A 150 -9.94 15.87 -12.32
C VAL A 150 -9.70 14.53 -11.62
N LEU A 151 -9.92 13.41 -12.32
CA LEU A 151 -9.66 12.08 -11.78
C LEU A 151 -8.18 11.90 -11.41
N SER A 152 -7.26 12.21 -12.32
CA SER A 152 -5.82 12.04 -12.11
C SER A 152 -5.31 12.94 -10.98
N THR A 153 -5.81 14.16 -10.87
CA THR A 153 -5.46 15.12 -9.82
C THR A 153 -5.93 14.65 -8.44
N ILE A 154 -7.19 14.21 -8.33
CA ILE A 154 -7.72 13.65 -7.07
C ILE A 154 -6.92 12.40 -6.69
N THR A 155 -6.65 11.52 -7.65
CA THR A 155 -5.86 10.29 -7.44
C THR A 155 -4.46 10.62 -6.93
N ALA A 156 -3.78 11.59 -7.57
CA ALA A 156 -2.44 12.03 -7.18
C ALA A 156 -2.45 12.67 -5.79
N ALA A 157 -3.42 13.55 -5.48
CA ALA A 157 -3.51 14.20 -4.17
C ALA A 157 -3.72 13.20 -3.03
N ILE A 158 -4.61 12.22 -3.21
CA ILE A 158 -4.83 11.14 -2.25
C ILE A 158 -3.54 10.31 -2.11
N MET A 159 -2.91 9.93 -3.22
CA MET A 159 -1.65 9.19 -3.23
C MET A 159 -0.55 9.93 -2.46
N GLY A 160 -0.35 11.22 -2.72
CA GLY A 160 0.62 12.05 -2.00
C GLY A 160 0.36 12.08 -0.49
N SER A 161 -0.91 12.21 -0.07
CA SER A 161 -1.29 12.17 1.35
C SER A 161 -0.98 10.82 2.00
N VAL A 162 -1.28 9.71 1.32
CA VAL A 162 -1.02 8.35 1.81
C VAL A 162 0.47 8.09 1.91
N LEU A 163 1.25 8.48 0.89
CA LEU A 163 2.71 8.37 0.90
C LEU A 163 3.33 9.16 2.04
N PHE A 164 2.90 10.43 2.23
CA PHE A 164 3.37 11.27 3.34
C PHE A 164 3.16 10.60 4.69
N LYS A 165 1.92 10.17 4.99
CA LYS A 165 1.60 9.46 6.25
C LYS A 165 2.45 8.20 6.43
N THR A 166 2.63 7.44 5.35
CA THR A 166 3.42 6.20 5.37
C THR A 166 4.88 6.47 5.70
N PHE A 167 5.52 7.42 5.03
CA PHE A 167 6.92 7.76 5.27
C PHE A 167 7.14 8.41 6.64
N THR A 168 6.25 9.31 7.08
CA THR A 168 6.34 9.92 8.41
C THR A 168 6.22 8.87 9.50
N HIS A 169 5.28 7.92 9.36
CA HIS A 169 5.13 6.85 10.35
C HIS A 169 6.37 5.93 10.41
N ARG A 170 7.02 5.71 9.27
CA ARG A 170 8.24 4.89 9.16
C ARG A 170 9.52 5.65 9.51
N GLY A 171 9.44 6.93 9.91
CA GLY A 171 10.60 7.74 10.28
C GLY A 171 11.39 8.32 9.09
N PHE A 172 10.91 8.19 7.85
CA PHE A 172 11.54 8.75 6.65
C PHE A 172 11.04 10.17 6.37
N THR A 173 11.27 11.11 7.28
CA THR A 173 10.69 12.46 7.24
C THR A 173 11.04 13.24 5.97
N ILE A 174 12.30 13.18 5.51
CA ILE A 174 12.72 13.86 4.27
C ILE A 174 11.96 13.30 3.07
N THR A 175 11.88 11.97 2.96
CA THR A 175 11.15 11.28 1.90
C THR A 175 9.66 11.61 1.93
N ALA A 176 9.06 11.81 3.11
CA ALA A 176 7.67 12.23 3.24
C ALA A 176 7.43 13.60 2.57
N TYR A 177 8.29 14.59 2.83
CA TYR A 177 8.18 15.90 2.18
C TYR A 177 8.46 15.84 0.67
N LEU A 178 9.43 15.02 0.25
CA LEU A 178 9.69 14.78 -1.17
C LEU A 178 8.48 14.13 -1.87
N ALA A 179 7.72 13.28 -1.18
CA ALA A 179 6.49 12.70 -1.72
C ALA A 179 5.42 13.76 -2.02
N ILE A 180 5.22 14.73 -1.11
CA ILE A 180 4.32 15.86 -1.33
C ILE A 180 4.81 16.72 -2.48
N LEU A 181 6.10 17.09 -2.49
CA LEU A 181 6.67 17.91 -3.55
C LEU A 181 6.54 17.24 -4.92
N ALA A 182 6.92 15.97 -5.05
CA ALA A 182 6.80 15.21 -6.29
C ALA A 182 5.35 15.11 -6.78
N THR A 183 4.41 14.93 -5.84
CA THR A 183 2.98 14.90 -6.15
C THR A 183 2.48 16.26 -6.66
N LEU A 184 2.87 17.35 -6.02
CA LEU A 184 2.50 18.71 -6.45
C LEU A 184 3.09 19.04 -7.83
N LEU A 185 4.36 18.67 -8.07
CA LEU A 185 4.99 18.84 -9.39
C LEU A 185 4.27 18.02 -10.48
N LEU A 186 3.82 16.80 -10.15
CA LEU A 186 3.06 15.95 -11.07
C LEU A 186 1.69 16.55 -11.39
N ILE A 187 0.97 17.06 -10.39
CA ILE A 187 -0.32 17.73 -10.60
C ILE A 187 -0.11 18.99 -11.45
N TYR A 188 0.87 19.81 -11.10
CA TYR A 188 1.16 21.05 -11.82
C TYR A 188 1.53 20.78 -13.28
N SER A 189 2.34 19.76 -13.57
CA SER A 189 2.71 19.40 -14.95
C SER A 189 1.52 18.94 -15.79
N GLN A 190 0.51 18.31 -15.19
CA GLN A 190 -0.73 17.94 -15.87
C GLN A 190 -1.61 19.16 -16.17
N VAL A 191 -1.69 20.11 -15.24
CA VAL A 191 -2.46 21.35 -15.42
C VAL A 191 -1.88 22.20 -16.53
N VAL A 192 -0.56 22.42 -16.53
CA VAL A 192 0.14 23.21 -17.56
C VAL A 192 -0.07 22.61 -18.96
N LYS A 193 -0.10 21.28 -19.07
CA LYS A 193 -0.35 20.61 -20.36
C LYS A 193 -1.74 20.93 -20.94
N ILE A 194 -2.76 21.12 -20.11
CA ILE A 194 -4.13 21.44 -20.56
C ILE A 194 -4.32 22.94 -20.75
N TRP A 195 -3.65 23.75 -19.92
CA TRP A 195 -3.64 25.21 -20.02
C TRP A 195 -2.22 25.73 -20.27
N PRO A 196 -1.72 25.69 -21.53
CA PRO A 196 -0.38 26.17 -21.87
C PRO A 196 -0.11 27.63 -21.48
N VAL A 197 -1.16 28.45 -21.32
CA VAL A 197 -1.05 29.83 -20.82
C VAL A 197 -0.45 29.92 -19.41
N LEU A 198 -0.54 28.84 -18.62
CA LEU A 198 0.06 28.73 -17.29
C LEU A 198 1.51 28.25 -17.35
N SER A 199 2.02 27.87 -18.53
CA SER A 199 3.40 27.40 -18.66
C SER A 199 4.38 28.54 -18.35
N PRO A 200 5.28 28.35 -17.36
CA PRO A 200 6.33 29.32 -17.09
C PRO A 200 7.49 29.19 -18.11
N TRP A 201 7.46 28.17 -18.97
CA TRP A 201 8.56 27.84 -19.85
C TRP A 201 8.44 28.60 -21.16
N GLN A 202 9.49 29.34 -21.52
CA GLN A 202 9.57 30.03 -22.81
C GLN A 202 10.16 29.16 -23.93
N THR A 203 10.44 27.88 -23.64
CA THR A 203 11.08 26.94 -24.57
C THR A 203 10.03 26.04 -25.22
N GLU A 204 10.27 25.67 -26.49
CA GLU A 204 9.35 24.85 -27.30
C GLU A 204 9.00 23.49 -26.65
N TYR A 205 9.87 22.96 -25.79
CA TYR A 205 9.78 21.62 -25.21
C TYR A 205 9.71 21.61 -23.67
N GLY A 206 9.52 22.79 -23.05
CA GLY A 206 9.60 22.94 -21.60
C GLY A 206 8.55 22.10 -20.85
N ASP A 207 7.34 22.05 -21.39
CA ASP A 207 6.21 21.33 -20.79
C ASP A 207 6.43 19.81 -20.77
N GLU A 208 6.92 19.23 -21.87
CA GLU A 208 7.22 17.81 -21.95
C GLU A 208 8.35 17.42 -21.00
N ILE A 209 9.42 18.21 -20.97
CA ILE A 209 10.55 17.97 -20.06
C ILE A 209 10.07 18.03 -18.61
N PHE A 210 9.23 19.01 -18.28
CA PHE A 210 8.68 19.16 -16.93
C PHE A 210 7.74 18.00 -16.55
N LEU A 211 6.90 17.55 -17.48
CA LEU A 211 6.05 16.37 -17.29
C LEU A 211 6.87 15.09 -17.08
N LEU A 212 7.90 14.86 -17.88
CA LEU A 212 8.80 13.71 -17.72
C LEU A 212 9.51 13.75 -16.36
N THR A 213 10.02 14.92 -15.98
CA THR A 213 10.79 15.11 -14.73
C THR A 213 9.89 14.94 -13.50
N SER A 214 8.67 15.46 -13.52
CA SER A 214 7.70 15.26 -12.42
C SER A 214 7.30 13.79 -12.26
N LYS A 215 7.10 13.06 -13.37
CA LYS A 215 6.86 11.61 -13.35
C LYS A 215 8.06 10.82 -12.81
N LEU A 216 9.28 11.22 -13.18
CA LEU A 216 10.50 10.64 -12.62
C LEU A 216 10.59 10.84 -11.10
N ALA A 217 10.26 12.04 -10.61
CA ALA A 217 10.27 12.33 -9.18
C ALA A 217 9.29 11.45 -8.41
N ILE A 218 8.05 11.29 -8.89
CA ILE A 218 7.07 10.44 -8.19
C ILE A 218 7.45 8.95 -8.26
N ILE A 219 8.06 8.50 -9.35
CA ILE A 219 8.58 7.13 -9.46
C ILE A 219 9.70 6.88 -8.46
N ALA A 220 10.61 7.83 -8.27
CA ALA A 220 11.66 7.73 -7.26
C ALA A 220 11.05 7.60 -5.85
N VAL A 221 9.98 8.33 -5.56
CA VAL A 221 9.23 8.21 -4.30
C VAL A 221 8.57 6.83 -4.17
N PHE A 222 8.02 6.26 -5.25
CA PHE A 222 7.46 4.91 -5.22
C PHE A 222 8.52 3.82 -5.00
N LEU A 223 9.69 3.97 -5.59
CA LEU A 223 10.82 3.08 -5.32
C LEU A 223 11.29 3.21 -3.87
N ALA A 224 11.34 4.45 -3.34
CA ALA A 224 11.62 4.70 -1.93
C ALA A 224 10.57 4.08 -1.00
N LEU A 225 9.29 4.03 -1.43
CA LEU A 225 8.25 3.34 -0.68
C LEU A 225 8.58 1.85 -0.60
N ALA A 226 8.84 1.21 -1.73
CA ALA A 226 9.18 -0.21 -1.78
C ALA A 226 10.44 -0.56 -0.98
N THR A 227 11.47 0.30 -0.99
CA THR A 227 12.67 0.09 -0.18
C THR A 227 12.45 0.38 1.31
N SER A 228 11.58 1.33 1.67
CA SER A 228 11.20 1.53 3.08
C SER A 228 10.54 0.28 3.68
N TRP A 229 9.76 -0.45 2.89
CA TRP A 229 9.18 -1.73 3.28
C TRP A 229 10.24 -2.81 3.53
N THR A 230 11.22 -2.93 2.64
CA THR A 230 12.30 -3.91 2.82
C THR A 230 13.18 -3.56 4.02
N TYR A 231 13.44 -2.26 4.24
CA TYR A 231 14.15 -1.75 5.40
C TYR A 231 13.41 -2.08 6.70
N GLU A 232 12.11 -1.75 6.78
CA GLU A 232 11.28 -2.03 7.97
C GLU A 232 11.30 -3.52 8.29
N ARG A 233 11.07 -4.39 7.30
CA ARG A 233 11.10 -5.85 7.49
C ARG A 233 12.46 -6.37 7.94
N GLY A 234 13.55 -5.81 7.43
CA GLY A 234 14.91 -6.21 7.82
C GLY A 234 15.26 -5.89 9.28
N HIS A 235 14.58 -4.92 9.89
CA HIS A 235 14.81 -4.50 11.28
C HIS A 235 13.79 -5.10 12.27
N LEU A 236 12.83 -5.91 11.80
CA LEU A 236 11.91 -6.58 12.70
C LEU A 236 12.65 -7.65 13.50
N PRO A 237 12.48 -7.71 14.84
CA PRO A 237 13.14 -8.72 15.65
C PRO A 237 12.71 -10.14 15.24
N ASN A 238 13.63 -11.09 15.36
CA ASN A 238 13.37 -12.47 14.96
C ASN A 238 12.26 -13.07 15.85
N PRO A 239 11.13 -13.50 15.28
CA PRO A 239 10.02 -14.03 16.08
C PRO A 239 10.42 -15.20 16.97
N SER A 240 11.37 -16.04 16.53
CA SER A 240 11.85 -17.19 17.32
C SER A 240 12.56 -16.82 18.62
N GLN A 241 12.95 -15.56 18.78
CA GLN A 241 13.61 -15.07 19.98
C GLN A 241 12.66 -14.26 20.88
N MET A 242 11.44 -13.98 20.44
CA MET A 242 10.41 -13.35 21.29
C MET A 242 9.76 -14.39 22.20
N MET A 243 9.43 -14.01 23.43
CA MET A 243 8.66 -14.86 24.35
C MET A 243 7.53 -14.08 25.00
N LEU A 244 6.39 -14.75 25.21
CA LEU A 244 5.23 -14.19 25.88
C LEU A 244 4.70 -15.18 26.92
N THR A 245 4.77 -14.80 28.19
CA THR A 245 4.27 -15.61 29.31
C THR A 245 3.13 -14.89 30.00
N PHE A 246 1.99 -15.54 30.13
CA PHE A 246 0.84 -15.00 30.85
C PHE A 246 0.93 -15.38 32.32
N ILE A 247 1.23 -14.42 33.19
CA ILE A 247 1.42 -14.65 34.64
C ILE A 247 0.05 -14.73 35.33
N GLY A 248 -0.81 -13.75 35.08
CA GLY A 248 -2.16 -13.67 35.65
C GLY A 248 -2.40 -12.42 36.48
N LEU A 249 -3.42 -12.45 37.34
CA LEU A 249 -3.81 -11.28 38.14
C LEU A 249 -2.94 -11.18 39.39
N GLU A 250 -2.19 -10.08 39.51
CA GLU A 250 -1.37 -9.77 40.68
C GLU A 250 -1.65 -8.35 41.14
N LYS A 251 -1.93 -8.13 42.42
CA LYS A 251 -2.22 -6.80 43.01
C LYS A 251 -3.24 -5.98 42.19
N SER A 252 -4.32 -6.64 41.75
CA SER A 252 -5.41 -6.06 40.95
C SER A 252 -5.02 -5.59 39.53
N LYS A 253 -3.89 -6.06 38.99
CA LYS A 253 -3.47 -5.81 37.61
C LYS A 253 -3.17 -7.13 36.90
N TRP A 254 -3.47 -7.19 35.61
CA TRP A 254 -3.18 -8.38 34.80
C TRP A 254 -1.77 -8.30 34.26
N ASN A 255 -0.91 -9.21 34.70
CA ASN A 255 0.50 -9.20 34.37
C ASN A 255 0.85 -10.23 33.30
N ILE A 256 1.72 -9.81 32.39
CA ILE A 256 2.40 -10.65 31.42
C ILE A 256 3.90 -10.44 31.52
N GLN A 257 4.66 -11.42 31.09
CA GLN A 257 6.09 -11.29 30.87
C GLN A 257 6.35 -11.30 29.37
N PHE A 258 7.03 -10.27 28.88
CA PHE A 258 7.35 -10.13 27.46
C PHE A 258 8.85 -9.97 27.29
N THR A 259 9.39 -10.76 26.36
CA THR A 259 10.81 -10.73 25.97
C THR A 259 10.91 -10.23 24.55
N LEU A 260 11.60 -9.10 24.35
CA LEU A 260 11.82 -8.52 23.03
C LEU A 260 13.33 -8.31 22.77
N PRO A 261 13.95 -9.16 21.93
CA PRO A 261 15.37 -9.07 21.63
C PRO A 261 15.77 -7.66 21.17
N HIS A 262 16.93 -7.20 21.62
CA HIS A 262 17.53 -5.91 21.25
C HIS A 262 16.80 -4.63 21.71
N GLN A 263 15.63 -4.73 22.36
CA GLN A 263 14.99 -3.58 23.03
C GLN A 263 15.02 -3.74 24.56
N PHE A 264 14.46 -4.83 25.08
CA PHE A 264 14.44 -5.13 26.51
C PHE A 264 14.39 -6.64 26.72
N GLY A 265 15.27 -7.16 27.59
CA GLY A 265 15.47 -8.60 27.78
C GLY A 265 14.19 -9.32 28.19
N LYS A 266 13.78 -9.20 29.45
CA LYS A 266 12.56 -9.83 29.98
C LYS A 266 11.90 -8.83 30.92
N GLU A 267 10.70 -8.37 30.58
CA GLU A 267 10.00 -7.33 31.34
C GLU A 267 8.62 -7.81 31.77
N ALA A 268 8.22 -7.47 32.99
CA ALA A 268 6.87 -7.72 33.50
C ALA A 268 6.01 -6.48 33.24
N ILE A 269 4.93 -6.67 32.48
CA ILE A 269 4.09 -5.58 31.97
C ILE A 269 2.66 -5.81 32.45
N SER A 270 2.07 -4.77 33.06
CA SER A 270 0.68 -4.79 33.51
C SER A 270 -0.25 -4.26 32.42
N LEU A 271 -1.27 -5.02 32.08
CA LEU A 271 -2.34 -4.66 31.14
C LEU A 271 -3.67 -4.46 31.87
N THR A 272 -4.56 -3.68 31.24
CA THR A 272 -5.98 -3.69 31.61
C THR A 272 -6.60 -5.02 31.21
N GLU A 273 -7.60 -5.51 31.97
CA GLU A 273 -8.30 -6.78 31.70
C GLU A 273 -8.72 -6.97 30.24
N ASN A 274 -9.36 -5.96 29.63
CA ASN A 274 -9.81 -6.05 28.24
C ASN A 274 -8.63 -6.25 27.26
N ARG A 275 -7.51 -5.55 27.46
CA ARG A 275 -6.30 -5.69 26.62
C ARG A 275 -5.60 -7.03 26.84
N PHE A 276 -5.57 -7.49 28.09
CA PHE A 276 -5.06 -8.79 28.45
C PHE A 276 -5.87 -9.90 27.77
N GLU A 277 -7.21 -9.82 27.82
CA GLU A 277 -8.11 -10.79 27.21
C GLU A 277 -7.94 -10.85 25.68
N VAL A 278 -7.85 -9.69 25.02
CA VAL A 278 -7.62 -9.64 23.56
C VAL A 278 -6.27 -10.27 23.21
N LEU A 279 -5.19 -9.94 23.94
CA LEU A 279 -3.89 -10.54 23.70
C LEU A 279 -3.91 -12.06 23.97
N LEU A 280 -4.60 -12.51 25.02
CA LEU A 280 -4.81 -13.91 25.35
C LEU A 280 -5.55 -14.65 24.23
N LYS A 281 -6.59 -14.04 23.65
CA LYS A 281 -7.33 -14.60 22.50
C LYS A 281 -6.42 -14.87 21.31
N PHE A 282 -5.52 -13.93 20.98
CA PHE A 282 -4.51 -14.14 19.93
C PHE A 282 -3.51 -15.24 20.30
N ALA A 283 -3.06 -15.31 21.56
CA ALA A 283 -2.11 -16.31 22.04
C ALA A 283 -2.69 -17.73 21.97
N VAL A 284 -3.94 -17.89 22.39
CA VAL A 284 -4.69 -19.14 22.31
C VAL A 284 -4.91 -19.54 20.86
N ALA A 285 -5.33 -18.61 19.99
CA ALA A 285 -5.48 -18.86 18.56
C ALA A 285 -4.17 -19.33 17.91
N LYS A 286 -3.04 -18.71 18.27
CA LYS A 286 -1.71 -19.09 17.78
C LYS A 286 -1.29 -20.48 18.26
N LYS A 287 -1.46 -20.80 19.55
CA LYS A 287 -1.19 -22.13 20.10
C LYS A 287 -1.99 -23.24 19.44
N ARG A 288 -3.28 -22.99 19.17
CA ARG A 288 -4.18 -23.94 18.50
C ARG A 288 -3.81 -24.16 17.02
N SER A 289 -3.25 -23.14 16.39
CA SER A 289 -3.01 -23.14 14.94
C SER A 289 -1.93 -24.09 14.43
N ILE A 290 -1.32 -24.88 15.31
CA ILE A 290 -0.51 -26.04 14.93
C ILE A 290 -1.32 -27.01 14.07
N GLU A 291 -2.66 -27.00 14.16
CA GLU A 291 -3.51 -27.98 13.45
C GLU A 291 -4.44 -27.42 12.35
N GLU A 292 -5.09 -26.23 12.44
CA GLU A 292 -6.19 -25.92 11.47
C GLU A 292 -6.38 -24.48 10.94
N SER A 293 -5.65 -23.44 11.39
CA SER A 293 -5.99 -22.05 10.94
C SER A 293 -4.85 -21.04 10.87
N GLY A 294 -3.60 -21.43 11.12
CA GLY A 294 -2.46 -20.50 11.14
C GLY A 294 -2.54 -19.36 12.18
N GLY A 295 -3.59 -19.28 13.01
CA GLY A 295 -3.71 -18.38 14.15
C GLY A 295 -4.31 -17.01 13.83
N TRP A 296 -4.92 -16.87 12.65
CA TRP A 296 -5.51 -15.63 12.15
C TRP A 296 -6.88 -15.33 12.77
N LEU A 297 -7.08 -14.08 13.21
CA LEU A 297 -8.35 -13.56 13.74
C LEU A 297 -8.78 -12.33 12.93
N ASP A 298 -10.04 -12.31 12.47
CA ASP A 298 -10.67 -11.14 11.85
C ASP A 298 -10.90 -10.08 12.94
N ILE A 299 -10.31 -8.90 12.80
CA ILE A 299 -10.46 -7.84 13.82
C ILE A 299 -11.63 -6.90 13.56
N ASP A 300 -12.18 -6.87 12.34
CA ASP A 300 -13.32 -6.01 11.98
C ASP A 300 -14.61 -6.56 12.61
N GLN A 301 -14.71 -7.89 12.78
CA GLN A 301 -15.80 -8.51 13.55
C GLN A 301 -15.82 -8.09 15.02
N PHE A 302 -14.70 -7.63 15.58
CA PHE A 302 -14.57 -7.37 17.01
C PHE A 302 -14.17 -5.93 17.36
N GLY A 303 -13.96 -5.04 16.38
CA GLY A 303 -13.57 -3.65 16.63
C GLY A 303 -12.18 -3.48 17.26
N TYR A 304 -11.27 -4.44 17.08
CA TYR A 304 -10.00 -4.50 17.82
C TYR A 304 -8.86 -3.66 17.24
N TYR A 305 -9.00 -3.01 16.08
CA TYR A 305 -7.88 -2.29 15.46
C TYR A 305 -7.24 -1.21 16.38
N PRO A 306 -7.99 -0.31 17.03
CA PRO A 306 -7.42 0.65 17.98
C PRO A 306 -6.80 -0.04 19.20
N MET A 307 -7.27 -1.25 19.52
CA MET A 307 -6.84 -2.02 20.67
C MET A 307 -5.49 -2.68 20.46
N LEU A 308 -5.21 -3.17 19.25
CA LEU A 308 -3.88 -3.68 18.88
C LEU A 308 -2.80 -2.61 19.04
N GLY A 309 -3.10 -1.38 18.62
CA GLY A 309 -2.20 -0.23 18.80
C GLY A 309 -1.93 0.08 20.28
N ARG A 310 -2.95 -0.01 21.13
CA ARG A 310 -2.81 0.18 22.59
C ARG A 310 -2.01 -0.95 23.24
N ILE A 311 -2.27 -2.21 22.87
CA ILE A 311 -1.53 -3.38 23.37
C ILE A 311 -0.05 -3.26 22.99
N ALA A 312 0.26 -2.94 21.74
CA ALA A 312 1.64 -2.75 21.30
C ALA A 312 2.32 -1.62 22.08
N LYS A 313 1.62 -0.50 22.30
CA LYS A 313 2.13 0.62 23.09
C LYS A 313 2.41 0.25 24.55
N ASP A 314 1.51 -0.50 25.20
CA ASP A 314 1.73 -0.98 26.58
C ASP A 314 2.91 -1.95 26.65
N LEU A 315 3.11 -2.74 25.58
CA LEU A 315 4.25 -3.64 25.40
C LEU A 315 5.53 -2.95 24.92
N HIS A 316 5.57 -1.62 24.95
CA HIS A 316 6.70 -0.81 24.49
C HIS A 316 7.19 -1.16 23.08
N THR A 317 6.27 -1.57 22.20
CA THR A 317 6.57 -2.01 20.84
C THR A 317 5.55 -1.47 19.83
N ASN A 318 5.70 -1.87 18.56
CA ASN A 318 4.79 -1.48 17.48
C ASN A 318 3.92 -2.66 17.04
N VAL A 319 2.75 -2.37 16.47
CA VAL A 319 1.79 -3.41 16.02
C VAL A 319 2.44 -4.39 15.05
N VAL A 320 3.26 -3.91 14.11
CA VAL A 320 3.96 -4.73 13.12
C VAL A 320 5.01 -5.65 13.75
N THR A 321 5.58 -5.27 14.89
CA THR A 321 6.53 -6.11 15.65
C THR A 321 5.83 -7.29 16.32
N LEU A 322 4.64 -7.05 16.87
CA LEU A 322 3.91 -8.03 17.66
C LEU A 322 2.95 -8.89 16.83
N PHE A 323 2.33 -8.30 15.81
CA PHE A 323 1.29 -8.93 15.00
C PHE A 323 1.66 -8.95 13.51
N GLU A 324 1.27 -10.02 12.84
CA GLU A 324 1.20 -10.08 11.39
C GLU A 324 -0.22 -9.65 10.96
N ASN A 325 -0.30 -9.00 9.81
CA ASN A 325 -1.56 -8.60 9.18
C ASN A 325 -1.66 -9.28 7.80
N SER A 326 -2.84 -9.81 7.49
CA SER A 326 -3.21 -10.36 6.20
C SER A 326 -4.66 -10.00 5.91
N ARG A 327 -4.92 -9.03 5.03
CA ARG A 327 -6.26 -8.69 4.51
C ARG A 327 -7.32 -8.44 5.61
N GLY A 328 -6.95 -7.74 6.69
CA GLY A 328 -7.86 -7.46 7.82
C GLY A 328 -7.87 -8.55 8.90
N PHE A 329 -7.13 -9.64 8.70
CA PHE A 329 -6.88 -10.64 9.72
C PHE A 329 -5.54 -10.40 10.39
N TYR A 330 -5.48 -10.60 11.69
CA TYR A 330 -4.27 -10.44 12.49
C TYR A 330 -3.89 -11.74 13.17
N ARG A 331 -2.61 -11.91 13.46
CA ARG A 331 -2.13 -12.99 14.35
C ARG A 331 -0.86 -12.59 15.06
N LEU A 332 -0.53 -13.25 16.16
CA LEU A 332 0.76 -13.04 16.82
C LEU A 332 1.92 -13.54 15.94
N ARG A 333 3.00 -12.75 15.91
CA ARG A 333 4.29 -13.12 15.31
C ARG A 333 5.03 -14.17 16.13
N ILE A 334 4.89 -14.10 17.44
CA ILE A 334 5.54 -15.00 18.40
C ILE A 334 5.16 -16.46 18.08
N PRO A 335 6.13 -17.37 17.88
CA PRO A 335 5.87 -18.78 17.63
C PRO A 335 5.10 -19.42 18.78
N ALA A 336 4.31 -20.44 18.47
CA ALA A 336 3.44 -21.08 19.44
C ALA A 336 4.23 -21.66 20.62
N GLU A 337 5.40 -22.23 20.36
CA GLU A 337 6.35 -22.77 21.34
C GLU A 337 6.84 -21.73 22.34
N ASN A 338 6.90 -20.45 21.95
CA ASN A 338 7.39 -19.35 22.78
C ASN A 338 6.27 -18.61 23.54
N ILE A 339 5.04 -19.11 23.45
CA ILE A 339 3.89 -18.62 24.20
C ILE A 339 3.67 -19.57 25.38
N ASP A 340 3.67 -19.03 26.60
CA ASP A 340 3.38 -19.78 27.81
C ASP A 340 2.08 -19.29 28.45
N LEU A 341 1.13 -20.22 28.62
CA LEU A 341 -0.20 -19.95 29.13
C LEU A 341 -0.34 -20.64 30.49
N ASN A 342 -0.29 -19.86 31.57
CA ASN A 342 -0.52 -20.38 32.92
C ASN A 342 -1.94 -20.95 33.04
N LYS A 343 -2.07 -22.17 33.60
CA LYS A 343 -3.37 -22.82 33.85
C LYS A 343 -4.30 -21.95 34.69
N GLU A 344 -3.77 -21.24 35.68
CA GLU A 344 -4.56 -20.33 36.53
C GLU A 344 -5.19 -19.18 35.74
N VAL A 345 -4.52 -18.73 34.66
CA VAL A 345 -5.08 -17.72 33.75
C VAL A 345 -6.22 -18.32 32.95
N LEU A 346 -6.04 -19.52 32.40
CA LEU A 346 -7.08 -20.21 31.64
C LEU A 346 -8.32 -20.53 32.49
N ASP A 347 -8.12 -20.84 33.78
CA ASP A 347 -9.22 -21.09 34.71
C ASP A 347 -10.10 -19.86 34.96
N ARG A 348 -9.52 -18.66 34.90
CA ARG A 348 -10.25 -17.39 35.03
C ARG A 348 -10.95 -16.95 33.75
N PHE A 349 -10.55 -17.49 32.60
CA PHE A 349 -11.21 -17.27 31.32
C PHE A 349 -11.69 -18.61 30.73
N PRO A 350 -12.76 -19.20 31.31
CA PRO A 350 -13.21 -20.55 30.97
C PRO A 350 -13.55 -20.73 29.49
N THR A 351 -13.93 -19.65 28.80
CA THR A 351 -14.13 -19.60 27.34
C THR A 351 -12.91 -20.11 26.58
N TYR A 352 -11.68 -19.88 27.06
CA TYR A 352 -10.44 -20.30 26.40
C TYR A 352 -9.88 -21.63 26.92
N LYS A 353 -10.33 -22.10 28.08
CA LYS A 353 -9.92 -23.39 28.68
C LYS A 353 -10.41 -24.58 27.86
N ASN A 354 -11.67 -24.55 27.40
CA ASN A 354 -12.24 -25.61 26.56
C ASN A 354 -11.61 -25.67 25.16
N ILE A 355 -11.11 -24.52 24.67
CA ILE A 355 -10.53 -24.36 23.34
C ILE A 355 -9.16 -25.03 23.21
N ILE A 356 -8.37 -25.13 24.30
CA ILE A 356 -7.06 -25.80 24.30
C ILE A 356 -7.20 -27.32 24.51
N ALA A 357 -8.29 -27.78 25.14
CA ALA A 357 -8.54 -29.20 25.43
C ALA A 357 -9.21 -29.99 24.28
N GLY A 358 -9.39 -29.38 23.10
CA GLY A 358 -9.91 -30.06 21.91
C GLY A 358 -11.40 -30.42 21.95
N LYS A 359 -12.19 -29.91 22.91
CA LYS A 359 -13.65 -30.14 22.99
C LYS A 359 -14.40 -28.84 22.74
N TRP A 360 -15.19 -28.80 21.68
CA TRP A 360 -16.17 -27.74 21.45
C TRP A 360 -17.50 -28.06 22.12
N LEU A 361 -18.13 -26.99 22.64
CA LEU A 361 -19.58 -26.84 22.75
C LEU A 361 -20.04 -25.98 21.56
#